data_AF-A0A9D4BKA1-F1
#
_entry.id   AF-A0A9D4BKA1-F1
#
_cell.length_a   1.000
_cell.length_b   1.000
_cell.length_c   1.000
_cell.angle_alpha   90.00
_cell.angle_beta   90.00
_cell.angle_gamma   90.00
#
_symmetry.space_group_name_H-M   'P 1'
#
loop_
_entity.id
_entity.type
_entity.pdbx_description
1 polymer ?
#
loop_
_entity_poly.entity_id
_entity_poly.type
_entity_poly.pdbx_seq_one_letter_code
_entity_poly.pdbx_strand_id
1 'polypeptide(L)'
;MGTYSLKFVRVYGKWIEAIDFPIPGKTFYHPKNLEPARDLQCVSLHHLIREDGKPFAEEIKDVDKHFKEHEYIPMPAKVKEYKKMLRMACQEELKKYHIILCTADVATNPNLIQNLNIQQVSKSSD
;
A
#
# COMPACT_ATOMS: atom_id res chain seq x y z
N MET A 1 -17.48 -26.52 16.53
CA MET A 1 -16.72 -26.38 15.28
C MET A 1 -16.19 -24.95 15.22
N GLY A 2 -14.87 -24.75 15.19
CA GLY A 2 -14.30 -23.40 15.06
C GLY A 2 -14.54 -22.87 13.66
N THR A 3 -15.13 -21.68 13.53
CA THR A 3 -15.32 -21.03 12.24
C THR A 3 -13.98 -20.46 11.78
N TYR A 4 -13.34 -21.08 10.79
CA TYR A 4 -12.18 -20.51 10.11
C TYR A 4 -12.61 -19.25 9.35
N SER A 5 -12.11 -18.09 9.77
CA SER A 5 -12.35 -16.81 9.09
C SER A 5 -11.17 -16.48 8.18
N LEU A 6 -11.40 -16.49 6.87
CA LEU A 6 -10.42 -16.07 5.89
C LEU A 6 -10.30 -14.54 5.91
N LYS A 7 -9.06 -14.06 6.00
CA LYS A 7 -8.73 -12.63 5.95
C LYS A 7 -8.03 -12.32 4.64
N PHE A 8 -8.47 -11.26 3.97
CA PHE A 8 -7.86 -10.79 2.74
C PHE A 8 -7.47 -9.31 2.82
N VAL A 9 -6.50 -8.91 2.01
CA VAL A 9 -6.06 -7.52 1.88
C VAL A 9 -5.89 -7.17 0.41
N ARG A 10 -6.16 -5.91 0.07
CA ARG A 10 -5.97 -5.36 -1.28
C ARG A 10 -4.70 -4.53 -1.35
N VAL A 11 -3.85 -4.84 -2.32
CA VAL A 11 -2.59 -4.11 -2.58
C VAL A 11 -2.72 -3.40 -3.91
N TYR A 12 -2.66 -2.07 -3.86
CA TYR A 12 -2.72 -1.23 -5.03
C TYR A 12 -1.34 -0.85 -5.55
N GLY A 13 -1.29 -0.44 -6.82
CA GLY A 13 -0.09 0.11 -7.42
C GLY A 13 0.23 1.50 -6.88
N LYS A 14 1.49 1.92 -7.08
CA LYS A 14 2.03 3.19 -6.58
C LYS A 14 1.19 4.42 -6.97
N TRP A 15 0.51 4.36 -8.12
CA TRP A 15 -0.32 5.46 -8.58
C TRP A 15 -1.56 5.69 -7.70
N ILE A 16 -2.30 4.63 -7.37
CA ILE A 16 -3.50 4.74 -6.51
C ILE A 16 -3.08 5.16 -5.10
N GLU A 17 -1.98 4.60 -4.58
CA GLU A 17 -1.43 5.04 -3.30
C GLU A 17 -1.07 6.54 -3.31
N ALA A 18 -0.51 7.04 -4.41
CA ALA A 18 -0.13 8.45 -4.54
C ALA A 18 -1.31 9.42 -4.69
N ILE A 19 -2.51 8.93 -5.06
CA ILE A 19 -3.73 9.75 -5.01
C ILE A 19 -4.12 10.01 -3.55
N ASP A 20 -4.08 8.97 -2.71
CA ASP A 20 -4.46 9.07 -1.30
C ASP A 20 -3.35 9.73 -0.44
N PHE A 21 -2.09 9.41 -0.75
CA PHE A 21 -0.89 9.79 0.00
C PHE A 21 0.22 10.27 -0.96
N PRO A 22 0.16 11.54 -1.42
CA PRO A 22 1.13 12.06 -2.37
C PRO A 22 2.53 12.15 -1.77
N ILE A 23 3.56 11.97 -2.60
CA ILE A 23 4.96 12.23 -2.26
C ILE A 23 5.45 13.40 -3.12
N PRO A 24 5.87 14.53 -2.52
CA PRO A 24 6.35 15.69 -3.27
C PRO A 24 7.48 15.34 -4.24
N GLY A 25 7.51 16.02 -5.39
CA GLY A 25 8.52 15.82 -6.43
C GLY A 25 8.35 14.53 -7.24
N LYS A 26 7.28 13.74 -7.02
CA LYS A 26 6.92 12.62 -7.89
C LYS A 26 5.68 12.90 -8.69
N THR A 27 5.81 12.81 -10.01
CA THR A 27 4.67 12.76 -10.93
C THR A 27 4.32 11.29 -11.17
N PHE A 28 3.03 10.96 -11.02
CA PHE A 28 2.52 9.65 -11.40
C PHE A 28 1.52 9.83 -12.56
N TYR A 29 1.58 8.93 -13.54
CA TYR A 29 0.67 8.97 -14.67
C TYR A 29 -0.75 8.65 -14.22
N HIS A 30 -1.70 9.58 -14.45
CA HIS A 30 -3.12 9.41 -14.15
C HIS A 30 -3.85 8.85 -15.37
N PRO A 31 -4.17 7.54 -15.42
CA PRO A 31 -5.12 7.04 -16.39
C PRO A 31 -6.49 7.68 -16.14
N LYS A 32 -7.05 8.35 -17.15
CA LYS A 32 -8.29 9.15 -17.04
C LYS A 32 -9.55 8.34 -16.68
N ASN A 33 -9.47 7.01 -16.66
CA ASN A 33 -10.63 6.11 -16.54
C ASN A 33 -10.54 5.13 -15.35
N LEU A 34 -9.66 5.37 -14.39
CA LEU A 34 -9.49 4.49 -13.22
C LEU A 34 -9.77 5.27 -11.93
N GLU A 35 -11.04 5.40 -11.57
CA GLU A 35 -11.37 5.93 -10.25
C GLU A 35 -11.01 4.89 -9.17
N PRO A 36 -10.30 5.28 -8.10
CA PRO A 36 -10.08 4.40 -6.97
C PRO A 36 -11.43 3.98 -6.38
N ALA A 37 -11.64 2.66 -6.22
CA ALA A 37 -12.83 2.14 -5.56
C ALA A 37 -12.80 2.52 -4.06
N ARG A 38 -13.43 3.65 -3.71
CA ARG A 38 -13.43 4.23 -2.36
C ARG A 38 -13.99 3.26 -1.31
N ASP A 39 -14.95 2.42 -1.71
CA ASP A 39 -15.59 1.44 -0.84
C ASP A 39 -14.63 0.36 -0.32
N LEU A 40 -13.45 0.21 -0.93
CA LEU A 40 -12.45 -0.79 -0.57
C LEU A 40 -11.29 -0.23 0.26
N GLN A 41 -11.35 1.03 0.70
CA GLN A 41 -10.29 1.63 1.52
C GLN A 41 -10.04 0.86 2.82
N CYS A 42 -11.10 0.34 3.46
CA CYS A 42 -11.00 -0.43 4.71
C CYS A 42 -10.25 -1.76 4.58
N VAL A 43 -10.04 -2.27 3.37
CA VAL A 43 -9.25 -3.49 3.09
C VAL A 43 -7.97 -3.19 2.32
N SER A 44 -7.64 -1.91 2.13
CA SER A 44 -6.49 -1.47 1.34
C SER A 44 -5.23 -1.39 2.20
N LEU A 45 -4.16 -2.04 1.79
CA LEU A 45 -2.92 -2.12 2.58
C LEU A 45 -2.37 -0.73 2.95
N HIS A 46 -2.37 0.21 2.01
CA HIS A 46 -1.83 1.55 2.24
C HIS A 46 -2.68 2.37 3.23
N HIS A 47 -3.96 2.07 3.40
CA HIS A 47 -4.77 2.65 4.48
C HIS A 47 -4.57 1.90 5.80
N LEU A 48 -4.56 0.56 5.76
CA LEU A 48 -4.42 -0.30 6.93
C LEU A 48 -3.15 -0.05 7.74
N ILE A 49 -2.01 0.22 7.08
CA ILE A 49 -0.74 0.51 7.79
C ILE A 49 -0.74 1.87 8.50
N ARG A 50 -1.73 2.72 8.23
CA ARG A 50 -1.90 4.06 8.82
C ARG A 50 -2.97 4.10 9.91
N GLU A 51 -3.68 3.00 10.14
CA GLU A 51 -4.64 2.90 11.22
C GLU A 51 -3.98 3.04 12.59
N ASP A 52 -4.72 3.61 13.55
CA ASP A 52 -4.24 3.84 14.90
C ASP A 52 -3.84 2.51 15.57
N GLY A 53 -2.70 2.53 16.27
CA GLY A 53 -2.15 1.34 16.94
C GLY A 53 -1.38 0.37 16.04
N LYS A 54 -1.22 0.66 14.74
CA LYS A 54 -0.36 -0.14 13.86
C LYS A 54 1.12 0.29 13.97
N PRO A 55 2.07 -0.61 13.68
CA PRO A 55 3.49 -0.25 13.66
C PRO A 55 3.76 0.89 12.67
N PHE A 56 4.52 1.90 13.12
CA PHE A 56 4.91 3.08 12.34
C PHE A 56 3.75 4.00 11.90
N ALA A 57 2.51 3.75 12.33
CA ALA A 57 1.36 4.49 11.83
C ALA A 57 1.40 5.98 12.17
N GLU A 58 1.81 6.32 13.40
CA GLU A 58 1.94 7.71 13.83
C GLU A 58 3.01 8.44 13.03
N GLU A 59 4.19 7.85 12.89
CA GLU A 59 5.29 8.43 12.13
C GLU A 59 4.98 8.55 10.63
N ILE A 60 4.28 7.56 10.05
CA ILE A 60 3.82 7.63 8.66
C ILE A 60 2.84 8.78 8.49
N LYS A 61 1.82 8.90 9.35
CA LYS A 61 0.80 9.95 9.28
C LYS A 61 1.39 11.34 9.46
N ASP A 62 2.39 11.49 10.33
CA ASP A 62 3.09 12.76 10.53
C ASP A 62 3.83 13.21 9.25
N VAL A 63 4.56 12.29 8.61
CA VAL A 63 5.23 12.57 7.33
C VAL A 63 4.22 12.84 6.22
N ASP A 64 3.12 12.07 6.16
CA ASP A 64 2.05 12.28 5.16
C ASP A 64 1.42 13.67 5.28
N LYS A 65 1.25 14.17 6.50
CA LYS A 65 0.71 15.52 6.74
C LYS A 65 1.62 16.58 6.11
N HIS A 66 2.93 16.48 6.33
CA HIS A 66 3.91 17.37 5.72
C HIS A 66 3.95 17.23 4.19
N PHE A 67 3.82 16.01 3.66
CA PHE A 67 3.86 15.76 2.22
C PHE A 67 2.63 16.28 1.48
N LYS A 68 1.51 16.51 2.17
CA LYS A 68 0.31 17.16 1.61
C LYS A 68 0.45 18.68 1.51
N GLU A 69 1.43 19.28 2.17
CA GLU A 69 1.70 20.71 2.07
C GLU A 69 2.38 21.01 0.73
N HIS A 70 1.75 21.88 -0.08
CA HIS A 70 2.15 22.09 -1.48
C HIS A 70 3.54 22.72 -1.65
N GLU A 71 4.06 23.38 -0.60
CA GLU A 71 5.35 24.06 -0.59
C GLU A 71 6.47 23.21 0.03
N TYR A 72 6.14 22.03 0.56
CA TYR A 72 7.11 21.20 1.26
C TYR A 72 7.98 20.40 0.27
N ILE A 73 9.29 20.67 0.29
CA ILE A 73 10.28 19.93 -0.50
C ILE A 73 11.10 19.04 0.45
N PRO A 74 10.81 17.74 0.55
CA PRO A 74 11.55 16.85 1.42
C PRO A 74 12.96 16.60 0.90
N MET A 75 13.92 16.54 1.83
CA MET A 75 15.25 16.04 1.51
C MET A 75 15.18 14.59 1.02
N PRO A 76 15.97 14.17 0.00
CA PRO A 76 15.94 12.81 -0.52
C PRO A 76 16.14 11.72 0.55
N ALA A 77 16.94 12.00 1.58
CA ALA A 77 17.13 11.09 2.71
C ALA A 77 15.82 10.86 3.50
N LYS A 78 15.02 11.91 3.75
CA LYS A 78 13.73 11.81 4.43
C LYS A 78 12.74 10.97 3.63
N VAL A 79 12.70 11.15 2.30
CA VAL A 79 11.89 10.30 1.41
C VAL A 79 12.34 8.84 1.44
N LYS A 80 13.65 8.58 1.55
CA LYS A 80 14.20 7.23 1.64
C LYS A 80 13.83 6.55 2.96
N GLU A 81 13.91 7.27 4.07
CA GLU A 81 13.49 6.81 5.41
C GLU A 81 11.99 6.51 5.44
N TYR A 82 11.18 7.43 4.92
CA TYR A 82 9.73 7.25 4.80
C TYR A 82 9.37 5.97 4.02
N LYS A 83 9.98 5.74 2.85
CA LYS A 83 9.77 4.50 2.08
C LYS A 83 10.22 3.24 2.82
N LYS A 84 11.27 3.34 3.64
CA LYS A 84 11.72 2.23 4.48
C LYS A 84 10.69 1.90 5.55
N MET A 85 10.12 2.91 6.22
CA MET A 85 9.04 2.73 7.20
C MET A 85 7.80 2.10 6.54
N LEU A 86 7.34 2.63 5.41
CA LEU A 86 6.23 2.05 4.64
C LEU A 86 6.49 0.57 4.31
N ARG A 87 7.69 0.24 3.84
CA ARG A 87 8.05 -1.16 3.54
C ARG A 87 7.94 -2.05 4.78
N MET A 88 8.48 -1.62 5.91
CA MET A 88 8.44 -2.39 7.15
C MET A 88 7.00 -2.57 7.64
N ALA A 89 6.20 -1.51 7.65
CA ALA A 89 4.80 -1.56 8.04
C ALA A 89 3.97 -2.49 7.14
N CYS A 90 4.16 -2.39 5.81
CA CYS A 90 3.51 -3.28 4.84
C CYS A 90 3.88 -4.74 5.07
N GLN A 91 5.16 -5.05 5.31
CA GLN A 91 5.61 -6.42 5.55
C GLN A 91 4.98 -7.03 6.80
N GLU A 92 4.89 -6.26 7.90
CA GLU A 92 4.24 -6.72 9.12
C GLU A 92 2.73 -6.89 8.97
N GLU A 93 2.08 -5.99 8.23
CA GLU A 93 0.64 -6.06 8.01
C GLU A 93 0.26 -7.23 7.09
N LEU A 94 1.01 -7.46 6.00
CA LEU A 94 0.75 -8.52 5.02
C LEU A 94 0.77 -9.94 5.63
N LYS A 95 1.61 -10.18 6.64
CA LYS A 95 1.70 -11.48 7.34
C LYS A 95 0.39 -11.89 8.04
N LYS A 96 -0.54 -10.95 8.25
CA LYS A 96 -1.81 -11.18 8.95
C LYS A 96 -2.93 -11.71 8.06
N TYR A 97 -2.71 -11.73 6.74
CA TYR A 97 -3.73 -12.06 5.74
C TYR A 97 -3.42 -13.38 5.04
N HIS A 98 -4.48 -14.08 4.65
CA HIS A 98 -4.41 -15.35 3.94
C HIS A 98 -4.45 -15.15 2.42
N ILE A 99 -5.14 -14.09 1.98
CA ILE A 99 -5.38 -13.80 0.56
C ILE A 99 -4.94 -12.36 0.28
N ILE A 100 -4.19 -12.19 -0.81
CA ILE A 100 -3.75 -10.88 -1.28
C ILE A 100 -4.38 -10.63 -2.65
N LEU A 101 -5.22 -9.61 -2.72
CA LEU A 101 -5.82 -9.15 -3.96
C LEU A 101 -4.99 -7.98 -4.50
N CYS A 102 -4.40 -8.12 -5.67
CA CYS A 102 -3.57 -7.06 -6.24
C CYS A 102 -3.80 -6.93 -7.75
N THR A 103 -3.38 -5.80 -8.32
CA THR A 103 -3.34 -5.64 -9.78
C THR A 103 -2.18 -6.45 -10.37
N ALA A 104 -2.27 -6.85 -11.64
CA ALA A 104 -1.25 -7.67 -12.29
C ALA A 104 0.16 -7.05 -12.22
N ASP A 105 0.27 -5.72 -12.35
CA ASP A 105 1.53 -4.98 -12.20
C ASP A 105 2.12 -5.04 -10.77
N VAL A 106 1.26 -5.14 -9.76
CA VAL A 106 1.69 -5.27 -8.36
C VAL A 106 2.11 -6.70 -8.04
N ALA A 107 1.45 -7.69 -8.66
CA ALA A 107 1.75 -9.10 -8.46
C ALA A 107 3.20 -9.46 -8.82
N THR A 108 3.82 -8.74 -9.76
CA THR A 108 5.21 -8.96 -10.19
C THR A 108 6.24 -8.19 -9.35
N ASN A 109 5.81 -7.41 -8.34
CA ASN A 109 6.72 -6.63 -7.51
C ASN A 109 7.56 -7.54 -6.60
N PRO A 110 8.90 -7.58 -6.75
CA PRO A 110 9.75 -8.48 -5.97
C PRO A 110 9.64 -8.26 -4.46
N ASN A 111 9.34 -7.04 -4.01
CA ASN A 111 9.20 -6.74 -2.59
C ASN A 111 7.97 -7.41 -1.97
N LEU A 112 6.92 -7.64 -2.77
CA LEU A 112 5.72 -8.37 -2.36
C LEU A 112 6.00 -9.88 -2.37
N ILE A 113 6.64 -10.38 -3.43
CA ILE A 113 6.86 -11.83 -3.63
C ILE A 113 7.90 -12.40 -2.65
N GLN A 114 9.00 -11.70 -2.37
CA GLN A 114 10.15 -12.28 -1.64
C GLN A 114 9.89 -12.58 -0.16
N ASN A 115 8.84 -12.00 0.44
CA ASN A 115 8.62 -12.08 1.89
C ASN A 115 7.37 -12.89 2.26
N LEU A 116 6.72 -13.50 1.28
CA LEU A 116 5.42 -14.13 1.45
C LEU A 116 5.40 -15.48 0.73
N ASN A 117 4.84 -16.51 1.36
CA ASN A 117 4.62 -17.81 0.73
C ASN A 117 3.37 -17.74 -0.16
N ILE A 118 3.48 -17.12 -1.33
CA ILE A 118 2.35 -16.82 -2.22
C ILE A 118 2.24 -17.89 -3.30
N GLN A 119 1.02 -18.40 -3.49
CA GLN A 119 0.62 -19.05 -4.74
C GLN A 119 -0.18 -18.04 -5.58
N GLN A 120 0.38 -17.64 -6.72
CA GLN A 120 -0.28 -16.69 -7.62
C GLN A 120 -1.29 -17.45 -8.50
N VAL A 121 -2.54 -17.00 -8.48
CA VAL A 121 -3.61 -17.48 -9.36
C VAL A 121 -4.09 -16.32 -10.21
N SER A 122 -3.91 -16.40 -11.53
CA SER A 122 -4.41 -15.43 -12.49
C SER A 122 -5.54 -16.03 -13.31
N LYS A 123 -6.58 -15.26 -13.61
CA LYS A 123 -7.63 -15.68 -14.53
C LYS A 123 -7.04 -15.72 -15.95
N SER A 124 -7.03 -16.88 -16.60
CA SER A 124 -6.81 -16.98 -18.04
C SER A 124 -7.96 -16.29 -18.77
N SER A 125 -7.63 -15.52 -19.81
CA SER A 125 -8.65 -15.03 -20.75
C SER A 125 -9.16 -16.24 -21.53
N ASP A 126 -10.41 -16.64 -21.27
CA ASP A 126 -11.17 -17.57 -22.11
C ASP A 126 -11.61 -16.87 -23.41
#